data_AF-A0A1F9ZGN6-F1
#
_entry.id   AF-A0A1F9ZGN6-F1
#
_cell.length_a   1.000
_cell.length_b   1.000
_cell.length_c   1.000
_cell.angle_alpha   90.00
_cell.angle_beta   90.00
_cell.angle_gamma   90.00
#
_symmetry.space_group_name_H-M   'P 1'
#
loop_
_entity.id
_entity.type
_entity.pdbx_description
1 polymer ?
#
loop_
_entity_poly.entity_id
_entity_poly.type
_entity_poly.pdbx_seq_one_letter_code
_entity_poly.pdbx_strand_id
1 'polypeptide(L)'
;MSPLFGGRGRDEAETALRSCDDALAALEPGGADLGAARRLRDRAREALDARDPRGAVEAARKAEAVAKLLARLHGAASQGIVRLRIERGRMAKLGMGVEDADALIQEAAAWMGRSMERDGDPDFPAYGKAAELALEGLRLAAARVPRYKAAAAVVADAEQAVRETVASNRFVAPEAFRFFVLRPAADALEASYAKLRANAYEEAGELARSTLERAGQIRQTYGRVTEAYQGVAAAAQALRDEGATVVEVDDLLAVCRSALERGKFEDAAEVAAQAGRRLEEIHEAFRSLVLKERTAREAIAEVEQWGFDVREPRGILKSARSLMGSGRYEEAGNLLDEARTAAQGLRDTHRTTAERIAEMRRSVAAVRLANPAAAAEAEALLAKAEGLLDEGRYRQCEEDLQLASLLLVSPVAPAPPTGGARGGLGEFVDAVRAAGPACPTCGGPLAEDGSCPTCGAPAESENPEPEEVDMIQRAVDEARAVIEEIARDEAASAAEEAEARVQGCAMCGGPLDGEDVLCARCQSIVKGRAA
;
A
#
# COMPACT_ATOMS: atom_id res chain seq x y z
N MET A 1 45.32 75.30 35.81
CA MET A 1 44.89 73.90 35.63
C MET A 1 45.86 73.01 36.35
N SER A 2 45.41 72.32 37.40
CA SER A 2 46.28 71.52 38.25
C SER A 2 46.77 70.28 37.50
N PRO A 3 48.10 70.00 37.46
CA PRO A 3 48.66 68.78 36.85
C PRO A 3 48.18 67.48 37.52
N LEU A 4 47.41 67.57 38.62
CA LEU A 4 46.90 66.43 39.39
C LEU A 4 45.68 65.73 38.76
N PHE A 5 44.94 66.36 37.83
CA PHE A 5 43.77 65.74 37.19
C PHE A 5 44.07 65.11 35.82
N GLY A 6 45.23 65.40 35.22
CA GLY A 6 45.64 64.81 33.94
C GLY A 6 46.11 63.35 34.04
N GLY A 7 46.52 62.91 35.23
CA GLY A 7 47.03 61.54 35.45
C GLY A 7 45.94 60.47 35.32
N ARG A 8 44.75 60.71 35.88
CA ARG A 8 43.70 59.69 35.96
C ARG A 8 43.22 59.20 34.59
N GLY A 9 43.04 60.10 33.62
CA GLY A 9 42.61 59.72 32.27
C GLY A 9 43.69 58.94 31.53
N ARG A 10 44.96 59.27 31.74
CA ARG A 10 46.09 58.53 31.17
C ARG A 10 46.19 57.13 31.77
N ASP A 11 46.05 57.00 33.09
CA ASP A 11 46.07 55.69 33.77
C ASP A 11 44.94 54.78 33.28
N GLU A 12 43.74 55.35 33.05
CA GLU A 12 42.61 54.62 32.47
C GLU A 12 42.90 54.17 31.03
N ALA A 13 43.45 55.05 30.19
CA ALA A 13 43.85 54.70 28.83
C ALA A 13 44.94 53.62 28.78
N GLU A 14 45.95 53.71 29.64
CA GLU A 14 47.00 52.69 29.74
C GLU A 14 46.42 51.34 30.22
N THR A 15 45.45 51.37 31.13
CA THR A 15 44.74 50.16 31.59
C THR A 15 43.91 49.54 30.47
N ALA A 16 43.19 50.35 29.69
CA ALA A 16 42.40 49.88 28.55
C ALA A 16 43.30 49.29 27.44
N LEU A 17 44.44 49.91 27.15
CA LEU A 17 45.41 49.39 26.18
C LEU A 17 46.00 48.05 26.64
N ARG A 18 46.33 47.88 27.93
CA ARG A 18 46.79 46.59 28.48
C ARG A 18 45.73 45.51 28.36
N SER A 19 44.47 45.82 28.72
CA SER A 19 43.33 44.91 28.55
C SER A 19 43.19 44.46 27.09
N CYS A 20 43.30 45.39 26.15
CA CYS A 20 43.25 45.10 24.72
C CYS A 20 44.43 44.22 24.28
N ASP A 21 45.65 44.53 24.71
CA ASP A 21 46.85 43.73 24.38
C ASP A 21 46.75 42.30 24.94
N ASP A 22 46.26 42.14 26.17
CA ASP A 22 46.02 40.84 26.80
C ASP A 22 44.97 40.03 26.02
N ALA A 23 43.89 40.69 25.57
CA ALA A 23 42.85 40.04 24.76
C ALA A 23 43.37 39.62 23.38
N LEU A 24 44.16 40.47 22.70
CA LEU A 24 44.78 40.13 21.42
C LEU A 24 45.74 38.94 21.57
N ALA A 25 46.56 38.93 22.63
CA ALA A 25 47.48 37.83 22.92
C ALA A 25 46.74 36.51 23.24
N ALA A 26 45.62 36.58 23.96
CA ALA A 26 44.80 35.41 24.27
C ALA A 26 44.12 34.80 23.03
N LEU A 27 43.78 35.63 22.03
CA LEU A 27 43.07 35.21 20.82
C LEU A 27 43.98 34.81 19.67
N GLU A 28 45.24 35.25 19.67
CA GLU A 28 46.23 34.96 18.61
C GLU A 28 46.44 33.46 18.32
N PRO A 29 46.48 32.54 19.31
CA PRO A 29 46.57 31.10 19.04
C PRO A 29 45.38 30.52 18.26
N GLY A 30 44.24 31.22 18.24
CA GLY A 30 43.03 30.78 17.54
C GLY A 30 43.10 30.88 16.01
N GLY A 31 44.16 31.47 15.46
CA GLY A 31 44.39 31.56 14.02
C GLY A 31 43.51 32.57 13.28
N ALA A 32 42.69 33.33 14.00
CA ALA A 32 41.93 34.44 13.43
C ALA A 32 42.88 35.58 13.05
N ASP A 33 42.66 36.21 11.90
CA ASP A 33 43.32 37.44 11.54
C ASP A 33 42.77 38.58 12.41
N LEU A 34 43.62 39.08 13.32
CA LEU A 34 43.31 40.17 14.23
C LEU A 34 43.84 41.52 13.70
N GLY A 35 44.20 41.61 12.42
CA GLY A 35 44.80 42.80 11.80
C GLY A 35 43.97 44.07 11.99
N ALA A 36 42.66 44.00 11.79
CA ALA A 36 41.76 45.15 12.00
C ALA A 36 41.74 45.62 13.46
N ALA A 37 41.72 44.68 14.41
CA ALA A 37 41.78 45.00 15.83
C ALA A 37 43.13 45.61 16.23
N ARG A 38 44.24 45.10 15.68
CA ARG A 38 45.59 45.65 15.90
C ARG A 38 45.70 47.09 15.38
N ARG A 39 45.16 47.38 14.19
CA ARG A 39 45.11 48.74 13.64
C ARG A 39 44.31 49.71 14.52
N LEU A 40 43.17 49.28 15.06
CA LEU A 40 42.39 50.08 16.02
C LEU A 40 43.16 50.32 17.32
N ARG A 41 43.88 49.31 17.81
CA ARG A 41 44.76 49.43 18.98
C ARG A 41 45.89 50.43 18.72
N ASP A 42 46.47 50.44 17.52
CA ASP A 42 47.52 51.40 17.17
C ASP A 42 46.97 52.83 17.13
N ARG A 43 45.76 53.05 16.59
CA ARG A 43 45.06 54.35 16.68
C ARG A 43 44.83 54.77 18.14
N ALA A 44 44.47 53.83 19.02
CA ALA A 44 44.32 54.11 20.45
C ALA A 44 45.64 54.56 21.08
N ARG A 45 46.77 53.98 20.65
CA ARG A 45 48.10 54.39 21.09
C ARG A 45 48.46 55.79 20.58
N GLU A 46 48.20 56.07 19.30
CA GLU A 46 48.42 57.38 18.69
C GLU A 46 47.60 58.48 19.41
N ALA A 47 46.33 58.21 19.75
CA ALA A 47 45.49 59.14 20.51
C ALA A 47 46.08 59.42 21.91
N LEU A 48 46.58 58.39 22.60
CA LEU A 48 47.23 58.56 23.90
C LEU A 48 48.51 59.42 23.80
N ASP A 49 49.32 59.19 22.76
CA ASP A 49 50.53 59.96 22.49
C ASP A 49 50.21 61.42 22.12
N ALA A 50 49.08 61.65 21.43
CA ALA A 50 48.51 62.97 21.15
C ALA A 50 47.89 63.65 22.38
N ARG A 51 47.95 63.01 23.56
CA ARG A 51 47.38 63.47 24.84
C ARG A 51 45.85 63.55 24.82
N ASP A 52 45.19 62.71 24.02
CA ASP A 52 43.75 62.49 24.08
C ASP A 52 43.44 61.14 24.78
N PRO A 53 43.40 61.12 26.12
CA PRO A 53 43.13 59.89 26.86
C PRO A 53 41.72 59.33 26.63
N ARG A 54 40.73 60.18 26.26
CA ARG A 54 39.37 59.71 26.03
C ARG A 54 39.28 58.93 24.72
N GLY A 55 39.78 59.51 23.63
CA GLY A 55 39.87 58.81 22.35
C GLY A 55 40.70 57.53 22.42
N ALA A 56 41.77 57.53 23.24
CA ALA A 56 42.56 56.32 23.49
C ALA A 56 41.77 55.20 24.20
N VAL A 57 40.98 55.52 25.23
CA VAL A 57 40.15 54.52 25.93
C VAL A 57 39.09 53.95 24.99
N GLU A 58 38.40 54.80 24.23
CA GLU A 58 37.35 54.40 23.29
C GLU A 58 37.91 53.49 22.18
N ALA A 59 39.00 53.91 21.53
CA ALA A 59 39.64 53.13 20.49
C ALA A 59 40.21 51.80 21.01
N ALA A 60 40.76 51.76 22.23
CA ALA A 60 41.25 50.52 22.84
C ALA A 60 40.12 49.53 23.17
N ARG A 61 38.99 50.02 23.73
CA ARG A 61 37.81 49.19 23.98
C ARG A 61 37.20 48.66 22.68
N LYS A 62 37.13 49.51 21.65
CA LYS A 62 36.67 49.11 20.31
C LYS A 62 37.59 48.06 19.70
N ALA A 63 38.91 48.22 19.80
CA ALA A 63 39.87 47.22 19.34
C ALA A 63 39.67 45.87 20.05
N GLU A 64 39.49 45.87 21.37
CA GLU A 64 39.20 44.67 22.16
C GLU A 64 37.88 44.00 21.72
N ALA A 65 36.82 44.77 21.51
CA ALA A 65 35.53 44.27 21.05
C ALA A 65 35.63 43.64 19.64
N VAL A 66 36.31 44.32 18.72
CA VAL A 66 36.56 43.82 17.35
C VAL A 66 37.40 42.55 17.37
N ALA A 67 38.43 42.45 18.22
CA ALA A 67 39.22 41.23 18.37
C ALA A 67 38.36 40.03 18.80
N LYS A 68 37.52 40.21 19.82
CA LYS A 68 36.61 39.18 20.32
C LYS A 68 35.59 38.78 19.24
N LEU A 69 35.03 39.74 18.52
CA LEU A 69 34.10 39.49 17.42
C LEU A 69 34.76 38.68 16.30
N LEU A 70 35.94 39.08 15.83
CA LEU A 70 36.67 38.38 14.77
C LEU A 70 37.03 36.95 15.18
N ALA A 71 37.46 36.73 16.41
CA ALA A 71 37.75 35.39 16.92
C ALA A 71 36.49 34.50 16.97
N ARG A 72 35.34 35.03 17.42
CA ARG A 72 34.07 34.29 17.42
C ARG A 72 33.61 33.96 16.00
N LEU A 73 33.66 34.93 15.09
CA LEU A 73 33.28 34.75 13.69
C LEU A 73 34.18 33.74 12.98
N HIS A 74 35.50 33.82 13.18
CA HIS A 74 36.44 32.83 12.67
C HIS A 74 36.14 31.43 13.22
N GLY A 75 35.88 31.32 14.53
CA GLY A 75 35.46 30.07 15.17
C GLY A 75 34.17 29.50 14.55
N ALA A 76 33.13 30.31 14.43
CA ALA A 76 31.85 29.91 13.85
C ALA A 76 32.00 29.46 12.38
N ALA A 77 32.77 30.20 11.58
CA ALA A 77 33.02 29.88 10.18
C ALA A 77 33.85 28.59 10.03
N SER A 78 34.97 28.47 10.74
CA SER A 78 35.85 27.30 10.66
C SER A 78 35.15 26.02 11.13
N GLN A 79 34.46 26.06 12.27
CA GLN A 79 33.67 24.93 12.78
C GLN A 79 32.49 24.61 11.85
N GLY A 80 31.80 25.63 11.35
CA GLY A 80 30.72 25.48 10.38
C GLY A 80 31.17 24.76 9.10
N ILE A 81 32.31 25.16 8.53
CA ILE A 81 32.90 24.52 7.35
C ILE A 81 33.28 23.06 7.63
N VAL A 82 33.93 22.78 8.77
CA VAL A 82 34.29 21.40 9.16
C VAL A 82 33.05 20.53 9.28
N ARG A 83 32.00 21.05 9.91
CA ARG A 83 30.75 20.32 10.10
C ARG A 83 30.00 20.11 8.80
N LEU A 84 29.97 21.12 7.93
CA LEU A 84 29.40 20.99 6.60
C LEU A 84 30.13 19.92 5.78
N ARG A 85 31.45 19.80 5.90
CA ARG A 85 32.21 18.69 5.28
C ARG A 85 31.80 17.31 5.82
N ILE A 86 31.52 17.21 7.12
CA ILE A 86 31.04 15.96 7.74
C ILE A 86 29.65 15.60 7.17
N GLU A 87 28.71 16.56 7.15
CA GLU A 87 27.36 16.33 6.59
C GLU A 87 27.40 16.05 5.09
N ARG A 88 28.25 16.75 4.33
CA ARG A 88 28.52 16.43 2.93
C ARG A 88 29.00 14.98 2.79
N GLY A 89 29.92 14.53 3.65
CA GLY A 89 30.39 13.15 3.68
C GLY A 89 29.27 12.14 3.98
N ARG A 90 28.33 12.49 4.86
CA ARG A 90 27.13 11.71 5.16
C ARG A 90 26.19 11.64 3.96
N MET A 91 25.90 12.76 3.32
CA MET A 91 25.09 12.83 2.09
C MET A 91 25.69 11.97 0.97
N ALA A 92 27.01 12.03 0.77
CA ALA A 92 27.70 11.20 -0.22
C ALA A 92 27.59 9.69 0.09
N LYS A 93 27.76 9.29 1.36
CA LYS A 93 27.58 7.88 1.79
C LYS A 93 26.17 7.37 1.55
N LEU A 94 25.17 8.25 1.63
CA LEU A 94 23.78 7.95 1.30
C LEU A 94 23.52 7.92 -0.21
N GLY A 95 24.47 8.33 -1.06
CA GLY A 95 24.29 8.41 -2.51
C GLY A 95 23.52 9.65 -2.99
N MET A 96 23.43 10.69 -2.15
CA MET A 96 22.83 11.98 -2.50
C MET A 96 23.80 12.81 -3.34
N GLY A 97 23.28 13.68 -4.22
CA GLY A 97 24.10 14.67 -4.91
C GLY A 97 24.64 15.71 -3.93
N VAL A 98 25.95 15.95 -3.96
CA VAL A 98 26.69 16.80 -3.01
C VAL A 98 27.26 18.07 -3.62
N GLU A 99 26.94 18.35 -4.88
CA GLU A 99 27.49 19.44 -5.67
C GLU A 99 27.23 20.81 -5.03
N ASP A 100 26.01 21.05 -4.55
CA ASP A 100 25.64 22.30 -3.87
C ASP A 100 26.39 22.48 -2.54
N ALA A 101 26.57 21.39 -1.79
CA ALA A 101 27.32 21.43 -0.53
C ALA A 101 28.81 21.67 -0.78
N ASP A 102 29.38 21.05 -1.82
CA ASP A 102 30.76 21.25 -2.24
C ASP A 102 30.99 22.71 -2.68
N ALA A 103 30.06 23.30 -3.44
CA ALA A 103 30.11 24.72 -3.82
C ALA A 103 30.11 25.64 -2.59
N LEU A 104 29.19 25.43 -1.64
CA LEU A 104 29.13 26.22 -0.41
C LEU A 104 30.37 26.06 0.48
N ILE A 105 30.94 24.86 0.57
CA ILE A 105 32.21 24.62 1.29
C ILE A 105 33.36 25.40 0.64
N GLN A 106 33.46 25.35 -0.70
CA GLN A 106 34.52 26.04 -1.44
C GLN A 106 34.40 27.55 -1.32
N GLU A 107 33.18 28.10 -1.47
CA GLU A 107 32.94 29.53 -1.33
C GLU A 107 33.19 30.01 0.11
N ALA A 108 32.68 29.29 1.11
CA ALA A 108 32.94 29.63 2.52
C ALA A 108 34.43 29.61 2.84
N ALA A 109 35.16 28.59 2.38
CA ALA A 109 36.61 28.51 2.55
C ALA A 109 37.38 29.63 1.82
N ALA A 110 36.91 30.05 0.64
CA ALA A 110 37.49 31.18 -0.07
C ALA A 110 37.27 32.50 0.68
N TRP A 111 36.09 32.71 1.27
CA TRP A 111 35.76 33.89 2.07
C TRP A 111 36.56 33.99 3.37
N MET A 112 37.03 32.86 3.93
CA MET A 112 37.93 32.86 5.11
C MET A 112 39.26 33.58 4.85
N GLY A 113 39.70 33.71 3.60
CA GLY A 113 40.94 34.42 3.23
C GLY A 113 40.71 35.80 2.61
N ARG A 114 39.47 36.28 2.53
CA ARG A 114 39.14 37.57 1.91
C ARG A 114 38.97 38.64 2.98
N SER A 115 39.33 39.86 2.61
CA SER A 115 38.93 41.07 3.32
C SER A 115 37.71 41.72 2.64
N MET A 116 37.00 42.53 3.42
CA MET A 116 35.95 43.42 2.96
C MET A 116 36.12 44.77 3.64
N GLU A 117 35.71 45.84 2.97
CA GLU A 117 35.74 47.16 3.59
C GLU A 117 34.67 47.25 4.67
N ARG A 118 35.08 47.65 5.88
CA ARG A 118 34.19 47.81 7.01
C ARG A 118 34.77 48.81 8.01
N ASP A 119 33.94 49.74 8.49
CA ASP A 119 34.30 50.74 9.50
C ASP A 119 35.56 51.55 9.10
N GLY A 120 35.71 51.81 7.79
CA GLY A 120 36.86 52.51 7.19
C GLY A 120 38.14 51.68 7.11
N ASP A 121 38.07 50.37 7.36
CA ASP A 121 39.17 49.43 7.20
C ASP A 121 38.96 48.55 5.96
N PRO A 122 39.74 48.71 4.88
CA PRO A 122 39.61 47.90 3.66
C PRO A 122 40.06 46.44 3.87
N ASP A 123 40.81 46.17 4.94
CA ASP A 123 41.41 44.87 5.24
C ASP A 123 40.66 44.17 6.39
N PHE A 124 39.35 44.40 6.56
CA PHE A 124 38.56 43.73 7.59
C PHE A 124 38.24 42.28 7.16
N PRO A 125 38.59 41.25 7.95
CA PRO A 125 38.36 39.86 7.56
C PRO A 125 36.87 39.52 7.35
N ALA A 126 36.55 38.86 6.24
CA ALA A 126 35.18 38.55 5.84
C ALA A 126 34.61 37.26 6.50
N TYR A 127 34.99 36.95 7.75
CA TYR A 127 34.57 35.74 8.46
C TYR A 127 33.06 35.61 8.62
N GLY A 128 32.35 36.73 8.77
CA GLY A 128 30.88 36.74 8.81
C GLY A 128 30.26 36.11 7.57
N LYS A 129 30.78 36.43 6.38
CA LYS A 129 30.26 35.89 5.12
C LYS A 129 30.56 34.39 4.98
N ALA A 130 31.74 33.96 5.41
CA ALA A 130 32.11 32.54 5.44
C ALA A 130 31.20 31.73 6.38
N ALA A 131 30.89 32.26 7.56
CA ALA A 131 29.98 31.63 8.52
C ALA A 131 28.55 31.50 7.96
N GLU A 132 28.03 32.54 7.28
CA GLU A 132 26.72 32.50 6.64
C GLU A 132 26.61 31.39 5.58
N LEU A 133 27.61 31.27 4.70
CA LEU A 133 27.64 30.24 3.66
C LEU A 133 27.73 28.83 4.25
N ALA A 134 28.54 28.64 5.30
CA ALA A 134 28.63 27.36 6.00
C ALA A 134 27.28 26.98 6.65
N LEU A 135 26.60 27.94 7.29
CA LEU A 135 25.28 27.77 7.88
C LEU A 135 24.22 27.47 6.83
N GLU A 136 24.25 28.14 5.67
CA GLU A 136 23.37 27.84 4.53
C GLU A 136 23.51 26.38 4.08
N GLY A 137 24.76 25.90 3.95
CA GLY A 137 25.01 24.50 3.61
C GLY A 137 24.52 23.52 4.67
N LEU A 138 24.66 23.86 5.96
CA LEU A 138 24.14 23.02 7.05
C LEU A 138 22.61 22.97 7.05
N ARG A 139 21.93 24.09 6.79
CA ARG A 139 20.47 24.13 6.62
C ARG A 139 20.01 23.32 5.42
N LEU A 140 20.74 23.39 4.30
CA LEU A 140 20.50 22.58 3.12
C LEU A 140 20.61 21.08 3.45
N ALA A 141 21.67 20.65 4.16
CA ALA A 141 21.83 19.27 4.58
C ALA A 141 20.71 18.83 5.54
N ALA A 142 20.39 19.65 6.54
CA ALA A 142 19.33 19.39 7.51
C ALA A 142 17.95 19.23 6.86
N ALA A 143 17.66 19.98 5.78
CA ALA A 143 16.41 19.85 5.03
C ALA A 143 16.42 18.62 4.09
N ARG A 144 17.54 18.32 3.44
CA ARG A 144 17.63 17.25 2.43
C ARG A 144 17.70 15.85 3.02
N VAL A 145 18.45 15.65 4.10
CA VAL A 145 18.70 14.31 4.66
C VAL A 145 17.40 13.61 5.10
N PRO A 146 16.47 14.25 5.85
CA PRO A 146 15.20 13.62 6.23
C PRO A 146 14.32 13.29 5.01
N ARG A 147 14.25 14.20 4.03
CA ARG A 147 13.48 14.00 2.79
C ARG A 147 14.02 12.84 1.97
N TYR A 148 15.36 12.74 1.86
CA TYR A 148 16.01 11.62 1.21
C TYR A 148 15.67 10.30 1.91
N LYS A 149 15.81 10.23 3.25
CA LYS A 149 15.48 9.02 4.02
C LYS A 149 14.04 8.58 3.79
N ALA A 150 13.09 9.51 3.82
CA ALA A 150 11.67 9.23 3.57
C ALA A 150 11.45 8.68 2.16
N ALA A 151 11.98 9.34 1.13
CA ALA A 151 11.85 8.88 -0.26
C ALA A 151 12.55 7.53 -0.49
N ALA A 152 13.74 7.34 0.09
CA ALA A 152 14.51 6.10 -0.02
C ALA A 152 13.79 4.90 0.62
N ALA A 153 13.10 5.10 1.75
CA ALA A 153 12.28 4.08 2.37
C ALA A 153 11.16 3.61 1.42
N VAL A 154 10.42 4.55 0.83
CA VAL A 154 9.35 4.23 -0.13
C VAL A 154 9.91 3.52 -1.39
N VAL A 155 11.07 3.94 -1.89
CA VAL A 155 11.74 3.26 -3.02
C VAL A 155 12.16 1.83 -2.65
N ALA A 156 12.66 1.62 -1.42
CA ALA A 156 13.00 0.28 -0.94
C ALA A 156 11.76 -0.61 -0.80
N ASP A 157 10.65 -0.08 -0.28
CA ASP A 157 9.37 -0.79 -0.21
C ASP A 157 8.87 -1.16 -1.61
N ALA A 158 8.96 -0.23 -2.57
CA ALA A 158 8.59 -0.48 -3.96
C ALA A 158 9.44 -1.58 -4.60
N GLU A 159 10.76 -1.56 -4.38
CA GLU A 159 11.66 -2.62 -4.85
C GLU A 159 11.30 -3.98 -4.24
N GLN A 160 11.08 -4.02 -2.92
CA GLN A 160 10.69 -5.24 -2.21
C GLN A 160 9.36 -5.78 -2.74
N ALA A 161 8.36 -4.92 -2.95
CA ALA A 161 7.06 -5.31 -3.50
C ALA A 161 7.18 -5.89 -4.91
N VAL A 162 8.03 -5.32 -5.78
CA VAL A 162 8.32 -5.87 -7.10
C VAL A 162 8.98 -7.25 -7.00
N ARG A 163 9.98 -7.42 -6.11
CA ARG A 163 10.64 -8.72 -5.88
C ARG A 163 9.67 -9.78 -5.36
N GLU A 164 8.81 -9.44 -4.41
CA GLU A 164 7.77 -10.36 -3.90
C GLU A 164 6.75 -10.74 -4.97
N THR A 165 6.36 -9.80 -5.82
CA THR A 165 5.46 -10.09 -6.95
C THR A 165 6.12 -11.04 -7.94
N VAL A 166 7.43 -10.93 -8.19
CA VAL A 166 8.18 -11.94 -8.96
C VAL A 166 8.22 -13.29 -8.25
N ALA A 167 8.53 -13.32 -6.95
CA ALA A 167 8.68 -14.56 -6.18
C ALA A 167 7.36 -15.33 -5.99
N SER A 168 6.23 -14.64 -5.95
CA SER A 168 4.90 -15.27 -5.88
C SER A 168 4.44 -15.88 -7.21
N ASN A 169 5.11 -15.55 -8.32
CA ASN A 169 4.79 -16.11 -9.62
C ASN A 169 5.32 -17.55 -9.76
N ARG A 170 4.43 -18.47 -10.16
CA ARG A 170 4.75 -19.89 -10.40
C ARG A 170 4.62 -20.32 -11.86
N PHE A 171 3.94 -19.55 -12.70
CA PHE A 171 3.61 -19.95 -14.07
C PHE A 171 4.56 -19.35 -15.10
N VAL A 172 5.14 -18.18 -14.82
CA VAL A 172 6.04 -17.49 -15.75
C VAL A 172 7.45 -17.53 -15.18
N ALA A 173 8.45 -17.77 -16.04
CA ALA A 173 9.84 -17.63 -15.65
C ALA A 173 10.10 -16.22 -15.07
N PRO A 174 10.84 -16.08 -13.95
CA PRO A 174 11.04 -14.80 -13.27
C PRO A 174 11.50 -13.66 -14.19
N GLU A 175 12.40 -13.96 -15.11
CA GLU A 175 12.96 -12.99 -16.07
C GLU A 175 11.93 -12.54 -17.09
N ALA A 176 11.17 -13.49 -17.65
CA ALA A 176 10.10 -13.20 -18.60
C ALA A 176 8.98 -12.41 -17.90
N PHE A 177 8.65 -12.75 -16.66
CA PHE A 177 7.65 -12.03 -15.90
C PHE A 177 8.06 -10.58 -15.62
N ARG A 178 9.33 -10.38 -15.23
CA ARG A 178 9.90 -9.04 -15.03
C ARG A 178 9.84 -8.22 -16.32
N PHE A 179 10.13 -8.83 -17.46
CA PHE A 179 10.22 -8.14 -18.75
C PHE A 179 8.87 -7.88 -19.43
N PHE A 180 7.91 -8.81 -19.37
CA PHE A 180 6.64 -8.68 -20.08
C PHE A 180 5.54 -8.06 -19.23
N VAL A 181 5.50 -8.37 -17.93
CA VAL A 181 4.41 -7.92 -17.05
C VAL A 181 4.87 -6.75 -16.19
N LEU A 182 6.01 -6.87 -15.52
CA LEU A 182 6.44 -5.86 -14.55
C LEU A 182 7.29 -4.75 -15.16
N ARG A 183 7.52 -4.74 -16.47
CA ARG A 183 8.37 -3.74 -17.12
C ARG A 183 7.98 -2.29 -16.80
N PRO A 184 6.70 -1.88 -16.88
CA PRO A 184 6.33 -0.52 -16.50
C PRO A 184 6.62 -0.19 -15.02
N ALA A 185 6.56 -1.17 -14.13
CA ALA A 185 6.90 -1.00 -12.71
C ALA A 185 8.42 -0.96 -12.51
N ALA A 186 9.18 -1.78 -13.24
CA ALA A 186 10.64 -1.78 -13.22
C ALA A 186 11.22 -0.48 -13.78
N ASP A 187 10.70 0.01 -14.92
CA ASP A 187 11.11 1.28 -15.53
C ASP A 187 10.82 2.47 -14.60
N ALA A 188 9.65 2.48 -13.94
CA ALA A 188 9.31 3.51 -12.94
C ALA A 188 10.21 3.44 -11.70
N LEU A 189 10.56 2.24 -11.24
CA LEU A 189 11.49 2.04 -10.14
C LEU A 189 12.90 2.54 -10.52
N GLU A 190 13.42 2.23 -11.70
CA GLU A 190 14.69 2.76 -12.20
C GLU A 190 14.67 4.30 -12.29
N ALA A 191 13.57 4.88 -12.77
CA ALA A 191 13.38 6.33 -12.80
C ALA A 191 13.38 6.94 -11.39
N SER A 192 12.78 6.26 -10.39
CA SER A 192 12.78 6.71 -9.00
C SER A 192 14.20 6.76 -8.42
N TYR A 193 15.05 5.76 -8.68
CA TYR A 193 16.47 5.80 -8.29
C TYR A 193 17.25 6.92 -8.98
N ALA A 194 16.98 7.20 -10.26
CA ALA A 194 17.58 8.33 -10.95
C ALA A 194 17.19 9.66 -10.30
N LYS A 195 15.91 9.81 -9.90
CA LYS A 195 15.41 11.00 -9.20
C LYS A 195 15.99 11.16 -7.78
N LEU A 196 16.17 10.07 -7.04
CA LEU A 196 16.88 10.09 -5.75
C LEU A 196 18.30 10.65 -5.89
N ARG A 197 19.06 10.17 -6.89
CA ARG A 197 20.43 10.65 -7.15
C ARG A 197 20.46 12.11 -7.59
N ALA A 198 19.44 12.56 -8.32
CA ALA A 198 19.27 13.94 -8.76
C ALA A 198 18.69 14.88 -7.67
N ASN A 199 18.59 14.43 -6.41
CA ASN A 199 18.00 15.19 -5.30
C ASN A 199 16.52 15.58 -5.48
N ALA A 200 15.79 14.92 -6.38
CA ALA A 200 14.36 15.13 -6.64
C ALA A 200 13.50 14.15 -5.81
N TYR A 201 13.51 14.32 -4.48
CA TYR A 201 12.97 13.33 -3.52
C TYR A 201 11.45 13.14 -3.62
N GLU A 202 10.68 14.22 -3.83
CA GLU A 202 9.22 14.13 -3.95
C GLU A 202 8.81 13.32 -5.18
N GLU A 203 9.39 13.65 -6.34
CA GLU A 203 9.15 12.91 -7.59
C GLU A 203 9.59 11.44 -7.48
N ALA A 204 10.71 11.17 -6.81
CA ALA A 204 11.16 9.80 -6.55
C ALA A 204 10.13 9.03 -5.70
N GLY A 205 9.62 9.65 -4.63
CA GLY A 205 8.60 9.06 -3.77
C GLY A 205 7.26 8.85 -4.47
N GLU A 206 6.85 9.75 -5.37
CA GLU A 206 5.65 9.60 -6.19
C GLU A 206 5.76 8.42 -7.17
N LEU A 207 6.88 8.32 -7.90
CA LEU A 207 7.15 7.20 -8.80
C LEU A 207 7.19 5.86 -8.05
N ALA A 208 7.79 5.84 -6.86
CA ALA A 208 7.84 4.64 -6.02
C ALA A 208 6.45 4.24 -5.49
N ARG A 209 5.61 5.18 -5.05
CA ARG A 209 4.21 4.90 -4.66
C ARG A 209 3.38 4.38 -5.83
N SER A 210 3.50 4.98 -7.01
CA SER A 210 2.84 4.47 -8.22
C SER A 210 3.30 3.05 -8.57
N THR A 211 4.59 2.75 -8.36
CA THR A 211 5.16 1.41 -8.53
C THR A 211 4.56 0.41 -7.54
N LEU A 212 4.41 0.79 -6.26
CA LEU A 212 3.75 -0.02 -5.23
C LEU A 212 2.30 -0.35 -5.59
N GLU A 213 1.52 0.65 -5.97
CA GLU A 213 0.12 0.49 -6.37
C GLU A 213 0.00 -0.47 -7.56
N ARG A 214 0.84 -0.28 -8.59
CA ARG A 214 0.85 -1.14 -9.78
C ARG A 214 1.28 -2.57 -9.46
N ALA A 215 2.33 -2.75 -8.65
CA ALA A 215 2.76 -4.08 -8.20
C ALA A 215 1.66 -4.78 -7.40
N GLY A 216 0.94 -4.04 -6.54
CA GLY A 216 -0.21 -4.53 -5.79
C GLY A 216 -1.38 -4.96 -6.69
N GLN A 217 -1.75 -4.14 -7.68
CA GLN A 217 -2.79 -4.46 -8.66
C GLN A 217 -2.45 -5.72 -9.47
N ILE A 218 -1.21 -5.83 -9.95
CA ILE A 218 -0.73 -7.00 -10.70
C ILE A 218 -0.80 -8.25 -9.82
N ARG A 219 -0.34 -8.16 -8.56
CA ARG A 219 -0.38 -9.26 -7.60
C ARG A 219 -1.81 -9.72 -7.31
N GLN A 220 -2.74 -8.77 -7.11
CA GLN A 220 -4.14 -9.08 -6.86
C GLN A 220 -4.80 -9.76 -8.07
N THR A 221 -4.57 -9.25 -9.29
CA THR A 221 -5.12 -9.85 -10.50
C THR A 221 -4.52 -11.24 -10.75
N TYR A 222 -3.20 -11.39 -10.65
CA TYR A 222 -2.53 -12.68 -10.77
C TYR A 222 -3.02 -13.70 -9.73
N GLY A 223 -3.16 -13.29 -8.47
CA GLY A 223 -3.68 -14.13 -7.38
C GLY A 223 -5.09 -14.65 -7.68
N ARG A 224 -6.03 -13.76 -8.02
CA ARG A 224 -7.41 -14.13 -8.36
C ARG A 224 -7.49 -15.13 -9.51
N VAL A 225 -6.73 -14.91 -10.59
CA VAL A 225 -6.75 -15.81 -11.75
C VAL A 225 -6.15 -17.17 -11.42
N THR A 226 -5.07 -17.17 -10.64
CA THR A 226 -4.40 -18.41 -10.20
C THR A 226 -5.31 -19.24 -9.30
N GLU A 227 -5.99 -18.61 -8.35
CA GLU A 227 -6.97 -19.24 -7.46
C GLU A 227 -8.15 -19.81 -8.26
N ALA A 228 -8.69 -19.06 -9.22
CA ALA A 228 -9.76 -19.54 -10.10
C ALA A 228 -9.31 -20.74 -10.92
N TYR A 229 -8.13 -20.69 -11.54
CA TYR A 229 -7.55 -21.80 -12.28
C TYR A 229 -7.38 -23.06 -11.41
N GLN A 230 -6.80 -22.91 -10.22
CA GLN A 230 -6.60 -24.03 -9.28
C GLN A 230 -7.93 -24.60 -8.79
N GLY A 231 -8.92 -23.75 -8.51
CA GLY A 231 -10.26 -24.16 -8.11
C GLY A 231 -10.95 -24.99 -9.19
N VAL A 232 -10.95 -24.53 -10.45
CA VAL A 232 -11.53 -25.27 -11.58
C VAL A 232 -10.77 -26.58 -11.82
N ALA A 233 -9.44 -26.58 -11.76
CA ALA A 233 -8.64 -27.78 -11.94
C ALA A 233 -8.89 -28.84 -10.84
N ALA A 234 -9.02 -28.41 -9.58
CA ALA A 234 -9.33 -29.30 -8.46
C ALA A 234 -10.76 -29.86 -8.56
N ALA A 235 -11.73 -29.02 -8.92
CA ALA A 235 -13.12 -29.45 -9.11
C ALA A 235 -13.26 -30.40 -10.32
N ALA A 236 -12.55 -30.15 -11.42
CA ALA A 236 -12.49 -31.05 -12.56
C ALA A 236 -11.85 -32.41 -12.20
N GLN A 237 -10.80 -32.41 -11.37
CA GLN A 237 -10.22 -33.65 -10.84
C GLN A 237 -11.22 -34.43 -9.98
N ALA A 238 -11.91 -33.77 -9.05
CA ALA A 238 -12.92 -34.41 -8.21
C ALA A 238 -14.04 -35.05 -9.04
N LEU A 239 -14.53 -34.33 -10.07
CA LEU A 239 -15.57 -34.83 -10.96
C LEU A 239 -15.08 -36.02 -11.82
N ARG A 240 -13.79 -36.06 -12.17
CA ARG A 240 -13.16 -37.24 -12.80
C ARG A 240 -13.06 -38.43 -11.86
N ASP A 241 -12.77 -38.20 -10.58
CA ASP A 241 -12.72 -39.26 -9.56
C ASP A 241 -14.11 -39.88 -9.32
N GLU A 242 -15.18 -39.12 -9.58
CA GLU A 242 -16.57 -39.62 -9.61
C GLU A 242 -16.94 -40.38 -10.90
N GLY A 243 -16.05 -40.40 -11.90
CA GLY A 243 -16.22 -41.13 -13.16
C GLY A 243 -16.74 -40.29 -14.32
N ALA A 244 -16.85 -38.98 -14.19
CA ALA A 244 -17.23 -38.10 -15.29
C ALA A 244 -16.05 -37.83 -16.24
N THR A 245 -16.37 -37.54 -17.50
CA THR A 245 -15.44 -37.07 -18.53
C THR A 245 -15.50 -35.55 -18.67
N VAL A 246 -14.36 -34.85 -18.60
CA VAL A 246 -14.27 -33.37 -18.57
C VAL A 246 -13.31 -32.80 -19.63
N VAL A 247 -13.19 -33.46 -20.80
CA VAL A 247 -12.20 -33.12 -21.84
C VAL A 247 -12.24 -31.63 -22.26
N GLU A 248 -13.42 -31.07 -22.48
CA GLU A 248 -13.55 -29.66 -22.88
C GLU A 248 -13.06 -28.69 -21.80
N VAL A 249 -13.21 -29.05 -20.51
CA VAL A 249 -12.69 -28.25 -19.40
C VAL A 249 -11.17 -28.35 -19.35
N ASP A 250 -10.61 -29.54 -19.59
CA ASP A 250 -9.15 -29.75 -19.64
C ASP A 250 -8.52 -28.94 -20.80
N ASP A 251 -9.17 -28.87 -21.96
CA ASP A 251 -8.73 -28.03 -23.09
C ASP A 251 -8.73 -26.54 -22.72
N LEU A 252 -9.79 -26.06 -22.06
CA LEU A 252 -9.87 -24.68 -21.58
C LEU A 252 -8.80 -24.40 -20.50
N LEU A 253 -8.55 -25.34 -19.58
CA LEU A 253 -7.48 -25.21 -18.59
C LEU A 253 -6.09 -25.18 -19.25
N ALA A 254 -5.86 -25.93 -20.33
CA ALA A 254 -4.62 -25.87 -21.09
C ALA A 254 -4.43 -24.50 -21.77
N VAL A 255 -5.49 -23.93 -22.37
CA VAL A 255 -5.47 -22.57 -22.94
C VAL A 255 -5.22 -21.52 -21.86
N CYS A 256 -5.89 -21.64 -20.70
CA CYS A 256 -5.70 -20.76 -19.55
C CYS A 256 -4.25 -20.79 -19.06
N ARG A 257 -3.66 -21.99 -18.92
CA ARG A 257 -2.26 -22.16 -18.54
C ARG A 257 -1.32 -21.48 -19.54
N SER A 258 -1.54 -21.65 -20.84
CA SER A 258 -0.74 -20.99 -21.87
C SER A 258 -0.87 -19.46 -21.84
N ALA A 259 -2.04 -18.92 -21.47
CA ALA A 259 -2.23 -17.49 -21.27
C ALA A 259 -1.49 -17.00 -20.01
N LEU A 260 -1.55 -17.75 -18.91
CA LEU A 260 -0.79 -17.47 -17.67
C LEU A 260 0.72 -17.45 -17.93
N GLU A 261 1.27 -18.45 -18.63
CA GLU A 261 2.69 -18.56 -18.98
C GLU A 261 3.18 -17.37 -19.84
N ARG A 262 2.27 -16.75 -20.61
CA ARG A 262 2.54 -15.54 -21.42
C ARG A 262 2.28 -14.22 -20.69
N GLY A 263 1.88 -14.28 -19.41
CA GLY A 263 1.54 -13.09 -18.62
C GLY A 263 0.25 -12.38 -19.05
N LYS A 264 -0.62 -13.05 -19.82
CA LYS A 264 -1.91 -12.51 -20.28
C LYS A 264 -3.01 -12.81 -19.28
N PHE A 265 -3.01 -12.09 -18.17
CA PHE A 265 -3.89 -12.40 -17.04
C PHE A 265 -5.37 -12.16 -17.28
N GLU A 266 -5.71 -11.16 -18.11
CA GLU A 266 -7.11 -10.89 -18.46
C GLU A 266 -7.67 -12.04 -19.31
N ASP A 267 -6.99 -12.41 -20.41
CA ASP A 267 -7.34 -13.58 -21.22
C ASP A 267 -7.44 -14.86 -20.36
N ALA A 268 -6.49 -15.08 -19.44
CA ALA A 268 -6.51 -16.24 -18.55
C ALA A 268 -7.70 -16.22 -17.59
N ALA A 269 -8.09 -15.05 -17.07
CA ALA A 269 -9.25 -14.89 -16.21
C ALA A 269 -10.55 -15.28 -16.94
N GLU A 270 -10.71 -14.81 -18.17
CA GLU A 270 -11.88 -15.11 -19.01
C GLU A 270 -11.97 -16.60 -19.33
N VAL A 271 -10.85 -17.22 -19.72
CA VAL A 271 -10.80 -18.66 -20.03
C VAL A 271 -11.04 -19.49 -18.77
N ALA A 272 -10.48 -19.12 -17.62
CA ALA A 272 -10.76 -19.80 -16.35
C ALA A 272 -12.24 -19.71 -15.96
N ALA A 273 -12.87 -18.55 -16.14
CA ALA A 273 -14.30 -18.37 -15.88
C ALA A 273 -15.17 -19.18 -16.85
N GLN A 274 -14.76 -19.28 -18.12
CA GLN A 274 -15.43 -20.14 -19.10
C GLN A 274 -15.30 -21.62 -18.73
N ALA A 275 -14.11 -22.06 -18.31
CA ALA A 275 -13.87 -23.42 -17.82
C ALA A 275 -14.73 -23.75 -16.59
N GLY A 276 -14.86 -22.80 -15.65
CA GLY A 276 -15.72 -22.94 -14.48
C GLY A 276 -17.20 -23.12 -14.83
N ARG A 277 -17.75 -22.26 -15.69
CA ARG A 277 -19.14 -22.41 -16.17
C ARG A 277 -19.36 -23.74 -16.87
N ARG A 278 -18.42 -24.15 -17.72
CA ARG A 278 -18.53 -25.42 -18.44
C ARG A 278 -18.47 -26.63 -17.51
N LEU A 279 -17.64 -26.55 -16.47
CA LEU A 279 -17.56 -27.58 -15.44
C LEU A 279 -18.87 -27.70 -14.65
N GLU A 280 -19.50 -26.58 -14.29
CA GLU A 280 -20.82 -26.57 -13.62
C GLU A 280 -21.90 -27.22 -14.49
N GLU A 281 -21.94 -26.92 -15.79
CA GLU A 281 -22.87 -27.55 -16.74
C GLU A 281 -22.66 -29.08 -16.82
N ILE A 282 -21.41 -29.52 -16.92
CA ILE A 282 -21.06 -30.96 -16.95
C ILE A 282 -21.43 -31.63 -15.64
N HIS A 283 -21.17 -30.99 -14.51
CA HIS A 283 -21.48 -31.52 -13.18
C HIS A 283 -23.00 -31.71 -13.01
N GLU A 284 -23.83 -30.73 -13.37
CA GLU A 284 -25.28 -30.85 -13.26
C GLU A 284 -25.82 -31.93 -14.21
N ALA A 285 -25.32 -31.99 -15.45
CA ALA A 285 -25.68 -33.04 -16.41
C ALA A 285 -25.32 -34.43 -15.86
N PHE A 286 -24.10 -34.60 -15.33
CA PHE A 286 -23.64 -35.86 -14.76
C PHE A 286 -24.47 -36.28 -13.55
N ARG A 287 -24.74 -35.37 -12.60
CA ARG A 287 -25.56 -35.65 -11.42
C ARG A 287 -26.97 -36.09 -11.79
N SER A 288 -27.59 -35.43 -12.76
CA SER A 288 -28.89 -35.81 -13.32
C SER A 288 -28.86 -37.23 -13.90
N LEU A 289 -27.81 -37.56 -14.66
CA LEU A 289 -27.64 -38.90 -15.24
C LEU A 289 -27.41 -39.99 -14.19
N VAL A 290 -26.64 -39.74 -13.14
CA VAL A 290 -26.43 -40.71 -12.05
C VAL A 290 -27.77 -41.04 -11.37
N LEU A 291 -28.64 -40.05 -11.17
CA LEU A 291 -29.99 -40.27 -10.66
C LEU A 291 -30.84 -41.07 -11.65
N LYS A 292 -30.86 -40.70 -12.93
CA LYS A 292 -31.57 -41.45 -13.97
C LYS A 292 -31.09 -42.90 -14.04
N GLU A 293 -29.78 -43.14 -14.00
CA GLU A 293 -29.18 -44.47 -14.03
C GLU A 293 -29.62 -45.30 -12.84
N ARG A 294 -29.65 -44.71 -11.63
CA ARG A 294 -30.18 -45.36 -10.44
C ARG A 294 -31.64 -45.76 -10.63
N THR A 295 -32.50 -44.83 -11.09
CA THR A 295 -33.93 -45.12 -11.28
C THR A 295 -34.18 -46.18 -12.36
N ALA A 296 -33.42 -46.16 -13.47
CA ALA A 296 -33.50 -47.19 -14.50
C ALA A 296 -33.06 -48.56 -13.96
N ARG A 297 -31.99 -48.60 -13.15
CA ARG A 297 -31.50 -49.83 -12.53
C ARG A 297 -32.49 -50.42 -11.53
N GLU A 298 -33.09 -49.59 -10.68
CA GLU A 298 -34.17 -50.00 -9.76
C GLU A 298 -35.39 -50.48 -10.55
N ALA A 299 -35.74 -49.79 -11.65
CA ALA A 299 -36.85 -50.19 -12.53
C ALA A 299 -36.66 -51.59 -13.09
N ILE A 300 -35.46 -51.85 -13.63
CA ILE A 300 -35.04 -53.14 -14.20
C ILE A 300 -34.99 -54.23 -13.12
N ALA A 301 -34.44 -53.94 -11.94
CA ALA A 301 -34.29 -54.93 -10.87
C ALA A 301 -35.65 -55.42 -10.33
N GLU A 302 -36.63 -54.53 -10.18
CA GLU A 302 -37.99 -54.92 -9.75
C GLU A 302 -38.67 -55.82 -10.79
N VAL A 303 -38.53 -55.50 -12.08
CA VAL A 303 -39.09 -56.29 -13.18
C VAL A 303 -38.41 -57.66 -13.27
N GLU A 304 -37.10 -57.70 -13.05
CA GLU A 304 -36.34 -58.95 -12.96
C GLU A 304 -36.78 -59.81 -11.76
N GLN A 305 -37.10 -59.18 -10.63
CA GLN A 305 -37.60 -59.89 -9.44
C GLN A 305 -38.95 -60.58 -9.72
N TRP A 306 -39.76 -60.06 -10.65
CA TRP A 306 -40.99 -60.69 -11.12
C TRP A 306 -40.76 -61.75 -12.22
N GLY A 307 -39.50 -62.07 -12.55
CA GLY A 307 -39.16 -63.14 -13.49
C GLY A 307 -39.16 -62.76 -14.97
N PHE A 308 -39.27 -61.47 -15.31
CA PHE A 308 -39.20 -61.03 -16.71
C PHE A 308 -37.79 -61.14 -17.30
N ASP A 309 -37.71 -61.40 -18.62
CA ASP A 309 -36.46 -61.27 -19.37
C ASP A 309 -36.08 -59.78 -19.53
N VAL A 310 -35.08 -59.35 -18.75
CA VAL A 310 -34.58 -57.97 -18.74
C VAL A 310 -33.36 -57.75 -19.65
N ARG A 311 -33.09 -58.64 -20.62
CA ARG A 311 -31.91 -58.53 -21.51
C ARG A 311 -31.86 -57.21 -22.29
N GLU A 312 -32.97 -56.80 -22.88
CA GLU A 312 -33.05 -55.57 -23.67
C GLU A 312 -32.81 -54.31 -22.81
N PRO A 313 -33.57 -54.07 -21.71
CA PRO A 313 -33.31 -52.93 -20.82
C PRO A 313 -31.87 -52.90 -20.27
N ARG A 314 -31.29 -54.06 -19.95
CA ARG A 314 -29.89 -54.16 -19.51
C ARG A 314 -28.89 -53.82 -20.62
N GLY A 315 -29.16 -54.23 -21.86
CA GLY A 315 -28.35 -53.87 -23.02
C GLY A 315 -28.33 -52.36 -23.27
N ILE A 316 -29.50 -51.72 -23.17
CA ILE A 316 -29.64 -50.27 -23.29
C ILE A 316 -28.90 -49.57 -22.14
N LEU A 317 -29.12 -49.99 -20.89
CA LEU A 317 -28.42 -49.45 -19.71
C LEU A 317 -26.89 -49.55 -19.83
N LYS A 318 -26.37 -50.68 -20.33
CA LYS A 318 -24.94 -50.87 -20.58
C LYS A 318 -24.41 -49.87 -21.62
N SER A 319 -25.16 -49.64 -22.69
CA SER A 319 -24.82 -48.69 -23.75
C SER A 319 -24.82 -47.26 -23.21
N ALA A 320 -25.81 -46.90 -22.39
CA ALA A 320 -25.88 -45.61 -21.71
C ALA A 320 -24.65 -45.35 -20.82
N ARG A 321 -24.23 -46.34 -20.02
CA ARG A 321 -23.00 -46.23 -19.19
C ARG A 321 -21.75 -46.02 -20.03
N SER A 322 -21.64 -46.70 -21.17
CA SER A 322 -20.53 -46.50 -22.10
C SER A 322 -20.51 -45.08 -22.65
N LEU A 323 -21.68 -44.49 -22.93
CA LEU A 323 -21.79 -43.10 -23.39
C LEU A 323 -21.44 -42.11 -22.27
N MET A 324 -21.88 -42.34 -21.03
CA MET A 324 -21.49 -41.55 -19.85
C MET A 324 -19.96 -41.54 -19.68
N GLY A 325 -19.32 -42.70 -19.78
CA GLY A 325 -17.86 -42.82 -19.70
C GLY A 325 -17.09 -42.21 -20.87
N SER A 326 -17.79 -41.82 -21.94
CA SER A 326 -17.22 -41.08 -23.08
C SER A 326 -17.57 -39.58 -23.07
N GLY A 327 -18.29 -39.10 -22.06
CA GLY A 327 -18.75 -37.71 -21.96
C GLY A 327 -19.94 -37.34 -22.83
N ARG A 328 -20.58 -38.31 -23.52
CA ARG A 328 -21.77 -38.08 -24.36
C ARG A 328 -23.04 -38.09 -23.51
N TYR A 329 -23.16 -37.10 -22.63
CA TYR A 329 -24.16 -37.05 -21.57
C TYR A 329 -25.60 -36.97 -22.08
N GLU A 330 -25.85 -36.18 -23.13
CA GLU A 330 -27.20 -36.02 -23.68
C GLU A 330 -27.74 -37.35 -24.24
N GLU A 331 -26.93 -38.04 -25.06
CA GLU A 331 -27.30 -39.34 -25.62
C GLU A 331 -27.42 -40.43 -24.55
N ALA A 332 -26.53 -40.41 -23.56
CA ALA A 332 -26.66 -41.28 -22.40
C ALA A 332 -27.99 -41.07 -21.67
N GLY A 333 -28.42 -39.82 -21.51
CA GLY A 333 -29.71 -39.48 -20.90
C GLY A 333 -30.89 -40.08 -21.63
N ASN A 334 -30.89 -39.99 -22.97
CA ASN A 334 -31.93 -40.56 -23.81
C ASN A 334 -31.99 -42.10 -23.67
N LEU A 335 -30.83 -42.77 -23.67
CA LEU A 335 -30.80 -44.23 -23.46
C LEU A 335 -31.21 -44.64 -22.04
N LEU A 336 -30.92 -43.83 -21.02
CA LEU A 336 -31.38 -44.10 -19.65
C LEU A 336 -32.91 -44.00 -19.53
N ASP A 337 -33.50 -42.99 -20.17
CA ASP A 337 -34.95 -42.84 -20.22
C ASP A 337 -35.58 -43.99 -21.02
N GLU A 338 -34.97 -44.38 -22.15
CA GLU A 338 -35.42 -45.53 -22.96
C GLU A 338 -35.34 -46.85 -22.16
N ALA A 339 -34.22 -47.11 -21.47
CA ALA A 339 -34.07 -48.30 -20.61
C ALA A 339 -35.13 -48.34 -19.50
N ARG A 340 -35.44 -47.18 -18.90
CA ARG A 340 -36.50 -47.05 -17.90
C ARG A 340 -37.88 -47.30 -18.51
N THR A 341 -38.19 -46.70 -19.66
CA THR A 341 -39.47 -46.88 -20.35
C THR A 341 -39.66 -48.32 -20.79
N ALA A 342 -38.62 -48.99 -21.29
CA ALA A 342 -38.65 -50.41 -21.62
C ALA A 342 -38.97 -51.27 -20.38
N ALA A 343 -38.32 -50.99 -19.24
CA ALA A 343 -38.62 -51.65 -17.98
C ALA A 343 -40.05 -51.37 -17.49
N GLN A 344 -40.54 -50.13 -17.62
CA GLN A 344 -41.92 -49.75 -17.26
C GLN A 344 -42.95 -50.44 -18.15
N GLY A 345 -42.69 -50.58 -19.46
CA GLY A 345 -43.55 -51.32 -20.37
C GLY A 345 -43.74 -52.77 -19.91
N LEU A 346 -42.67 -53.43 -19.44
CA LEU A 346 -42.77 -54.76 -18.83
C LEU A 346 -43.63 -54.73 -17.56
N ARG A 347 -43.49 -53.73 -16.69
CA ARG A 347 -44.37 -53.59 -15.52
C ARG A 347 -45.84 -53.42 -15.88
N ASP A 348 -46.12 -52.59 -16.87
CA ASP A 348 -47.48 -52.36 -17.32
C ASP A 348 -48.08 -53.66 -17.88
N THR A 349 -47.30 -54.47 -18.61
CA THR A 349 -47.76 -55.81 -19.04
C THR A 349 -48.04 -56.74 -17.85
N HIS A 350 -47.24 -56.70 -16.77
CA HIS A 350 -47.55 -57.44 -15.54
C HIS A 350 -48.88 -56.98 -14.95
N ARG A 351 -49.04 -55.67 -14.76
CA ARG A 351 -50.22 -55.10 -14.13
C ARG A 351 -51.48 -55.40 -14.93
N THR A 352 -51.47 -55.20 -16.25
CA THR A 352 -52.63 -55.49 -17.10
C THR A 352 -52.99 -56.97 -17.07
N THR A 353 -52.00 -57.87 -17.04
CA THR A 353 -52.24 -59.32 -16.94
C THR A 353 -52.85 -59.67 -15.58
N ALA A 354 -52.33 -59.11 -14.49
CA ALA A 354 -52.86 -59.29 -13.14
C ALA A 354 -54.30 -58.75 -12.98
N GLU A 355 -54.56 -57.56 -13.50
CA GLU A 355 -55.90 -56.95 -13.52
C GLU A 355 -56.89 -57.81 -14.31
N ARG A 356 -56.45 -58.35 -15.45
CA ARG A 356 -57.25 -59.27 -16.27
C ARG A 356 -57.55 -60.58 -15.54
N ILE A 357 -56.58 -61.18 -14.86
CA ILE A 357 -56.81 -62.35 -13.99
C ILE A 357 -57.86 -62.02 -12.93
N ALA A 358 -57.71 -60.89 -12.23
CA ALA A 358 -58.61 -60.47 -11.16
C ALA A 358 -60.04 -60.18 -11.68
N GLU A 359 -60.16 -59.57 -12.86
CA GLU A 359 -61.44 -59.36 -13.54
C GLU A 359 -62.08 -60.68 -13.92
N MET A 360 -61.32 -61.59 -14.53
CA MET A 360 -61.81 -62.90 -14.91
C MET A 360 -62.25 -63.70 -13.69
N ARG A 361 -61.56 -63.60 -12.55
CA ARG A 361 -62.02 -64.19 -11.28
C ARG A 361 -63.38 -63.65 -10.83
N ARG A 362 -63.61 -62.34 -10.96
CA ARG A 362 -64.94 -61.74 -10.69
C ARG A 362 -65.99 -62.29 -11.65
N SER A 363 -65.67 -62.43 -12.93
CA SER A 363 -66.57 -63.01 -13.94
C SER A 363 -66.87 -64.48 -13.67
N VAL A 364 -65.89 -65.28 -13.22
CA VAL A 364 -66.12 -66.68 -12.81
C VAL A 364 -67.14 -66.73 -11.68
N ALA A 365 -67.03 -65.87 -10.66
CA ALA A 365 -67.97 -65.83 -9.55
C ALA A 365 -69.42 -65.57 -10.01
N ALA A 366 -69.61 -64.74 -11.05
CA ALA A 366 -70.92 -64.50 -11.64
C ALA A 366 -71.44 -65.71 -12.45
N VAL A 367 -70.57 -66.38 -13.20
CA VAL A 367 -70.91 -67.56 -14.01
C VAL A 367 -71.14 -68.81 -13.14
N ARG A 368 -70.52 -68.89 -11.96
CA ARG A 368 -70.58 -70.06 -11.06
C ARG A 368 -72.00 -70.51 -10.71
N LEU A 369 -72.94 -69.57 -10.60
CA LEU A 369 -74.36 -69.88 -10.34
C LEU A 369 -75.09 -70.44 -11.58
N ALA A 370 -74.68 -70.05 -12.78
CA ALA A 370 -75.30 -70.45 -14.03
C ALA A 370 -74.69 -71.73 -14.62
N ASN A 371 -73.37 -71.91 -14.48
CA ASN A 371 -72.64 -73.06 -15.01
C ASN A 371 -71.46 -73.43 -14.08
N PRO A 372 -71.68 -74.31 -13.09
CA PRO A 372 -70.67 -74.64 -12.08
C PRO A 372 -69.48 -75.43 -12.65
N ALA A 373 -69.69 -76.23 -13.70
CA ALA A 373 -68.62 -77.00 -14.32
C ALA A 373 -67.65 -76.08 -15.08
N ALA A 374 -68.16 -75.15 -15.89
CA ALA A 374 -67.33 -74.17 -16.60
C ALA A 374 -66.60 -73.22 -15.63
N ALA A 375 -67.24 -72.84 -14.52
CA ALA A 375 -66.62 -72.02 -13.49
C ALA A 375 -65.44 -72.74 -12.79
N ALA A 376 -65.58 -74.03 -12.47
CA ALA A 376 -64.51 -74.81 -11.85
C ALA A 376 -63.29 -74.98 -12.77
N GLU A 377 -63.52 -75.19 -14.07
CA GLU A 377 -62.45 -75.28 -15.07
C GLU A 377 -61.75 -73.94 -15.29
N ALA A 378 -62.53 -72.84 -15.39
CA ALA A 378 -61.98 -71.50 -15.48
C ALA A 378 -61.17 -71.11 -14.23
N GLU A 379 -61.60 -71.51 -13.03
CA GLU A 379 -60.84 -71.32 -11.78
C GLU A 379 -59.49 -72.04 -11.79
N ALA A 380 -59.44 -73.29 -12.28
CA ALA A 380 -58.19 -74.03 -12.39
C ALA A 380 -57.22 -73.37 -13.38
N LEU A 381 -57.73 -72.91 -14.53
CA LEU A 381 -56.94 -72.16 -15.51
C LEU A 381 -56.44 -70.84 -14.95
N LEU A 382 -57.27 -70.09 -14.20
CA LEU A 382 -56.84 -68.83 -13.58
C LEU A 382 -55.82 -69.05 -12.45
N ALA A 383 -55.96 -70.11 -11.65
CA ALA A 383 -54.94 -70.46 -10.64
C ALA A 383 -53.60 -70.83 -11.29
N LYS A 384 -53.63 -71.52 -12.44
CA LYS A 384 -52.44 -71.82 -13.23
C LYS A 384 -51.86 -70.55 -13.87
N ALA A 385 -52.70 -69.67 -14.41
CA ALA A 385 -52.29 -68.38 -14.94
C ALA A 385 -51.65 -67.49 -13.86
N GLU A 386 -52.16 -67.49 -12.62
CA GLU A 386 -51.52 -66.80 -11.48
C GLU A 386 -50.14 -67.38 -11.16
N GLY A 387 -50.02 -68.71 -11.06
CA GLY A 387 -48.71 -69.33 -10.86
C GLY A 387 -47.74 -69.01 -11.99
N LEU A 388 -48.21 -69.01 -13.24
CA LEU A 388 -47.40 -68.64 -14.40
C LEU A 388 -47.06 -67.15 -14.42
N LEU A 389 -47.94 -66.28 -13.93
CA LEU A 389 -47.69 -64.85 -13.76
C LEU A 389 -46.61 -64.61 -12.69
N ASP A 390 -46.71 -65.29 -11.55
CA ASP A 390 -45.72 -65.25 -10.45
C ASP A 390 -44.35 -65.82 -10.89
N GLU A 391 -44.35 -66.80 -11.80
CA GLU A 391 -43.14 -67.35 -12.45
C GLU A 391 -42.60 -66.47 -13.60
N GLY A 392 -43.27 -65.39 -13.97
CA GLY A 392 -42.89 -64.52 -15.09
C GLY A 392 -43.09 -65.13 -16.48
N ARG A 393 -43.91 -66.19 -16.61
CA ARG A 393 -44.18 -66.94 -17.85
C ARG A 393 -45.39 -66.40 -18.61
N TYR A 394 -45.36 -65.12 -18.95
CA TYR A 394 -46.47 -64.36 -19.54
C TYR A 394 -47.12 -64.98 -20.77
N ARG A 395 -46.34 -65.56 -21.70
CA ARG A 395 -46.92 -66.19 -22.89
C ARG A 395 -47.88 -67.33 -22.55
N GLN A 396 -47.49 -68.14 -21.58
CA GLN A 396 -48.31 -69.27 -21.13
C GLN A 396 -49.45 -68.81 -20.23
N CYS A 397 -49.20 -67.79 -19.40
CA CYS A 397 -50.25 -67.11 -18.65
C CYS A 397 -51.34 -66.56 -19.59
N GLU A 398 -50.97 -65.91 -20.68
CA GLU A 398 -51.90 -65.34 -21.66
C GLU A 398 -52.68 -66.44 -22.41
N GLU A 399 -52.04 -67.57 -22.73
CA GLU A 399 -52.72 -68.74 -23.32
C GLU A 399 -53.78 -69.31 -22.34
N ASP A 400 -53.44 -69.49 -21.06
CA ASP A 400 -54.39 -69.94 -20.03
C ASP A 400 -55.51 -68.91 -19.78
N LEU A 401 -55.19 -67.61 -19.83
CA LEU A 401 -56.18 -66.53 -19.75
C LEU A 401 -57.11 -66.50 -20.97
N GLN A 402 -56.60 -66.77 -22.18
CA GLN A 402 -57.45 -66.86 -23.37
C GLN A 402 -58.42 -68.04 -23.25
N LEU A 403 -57.92 -69.21 -22.83
CA LEU A 403 -58.77 -70.38 -22.57
C LEU A 403 -59.83 -70.11 -21.50
N ALA A 404 -59.43 -69.52 -20.37
CA ALA A 404 -60.36 -69.14 -19.32
C ALA A 404 -61.38 -68.11 -19.82
N SER A 405 -61.00 -67.20 -20.72
CA SER A 405 -61.93 -66.18 -21.24
C SER A 405 -63.02 -66.79 -22.12
N LEU A 406 -62.68 -67.81 -22.92
CA LEU A 406 -63.64 -68.54 -23.75
C LEU A 406 -64.71 -69.25 -22.91
N LEU A 407 -64.35 -69.68 -21.70
CA LEU A 407 -65.29 -70.30 -20.75
C LEU A 407 -66.22 -69.27 -20.07
N LEU A 408 -65.87 -67.98 -20.13
CA LEU A 408 -66.52 -66.90 -19.37
C LEU A 408 -67.34 -65.93 -20.22
N VAL A 409 -67.27 -65.98 -21.56
CA VAL A 409 -68.11 -65.14 -22.42
C VAL A 409 -69.57 -65.63 -22.36
N SER A 410 -70.35 -64.97 -21.51
CA SER A 410 -71.81 -64.95 -21.54
C SER A 410 -72.27 -63.52 -21.88
N PRO A 411 -73.25 -63.30 -22.78
CA PRO A 411 -73.61 -61.97 -23.26
C PRO A 411 -74.43 -61.24 -22.20
N VAL A 412 -74.05 -60.00 -21.84
CA VAL A 412 -74.91 -58.88 -21.36
C VAL A 412 -74.04 -57.70 -20.84
N ALA A 413 -74.29 -56.49 -21.35
CA ALA A 413 -73.81 -55.18 -20.84
C ALA A 413 -74.69 -54.69 -19.66
N PRO A 414 -74.51 -53.53 -18.96
CA PRO A 414 -73.63 -52.37 -19.22
C PRO A 414 -73.07 -51.62 -17.95
N ALA A 415 -72.34 -50.52 -18.22
CA ALA A 415 -72.38 -49.18 -17.57
C ALA A 415 -71.73 -48.89 -16.19
N PRO A 416 -71.28 -47.61 -15.97
CA PRO A 416 -70.17 -47.21 -15.09
C PRO A 416 -70.64 -46.50 -13.80
N PRO A 417 -69.70 -46.09 -12.91
CA PRO A 417 -69.81 -44.73 -12.37
C PRO A 417 -68.51 -43.96 -12.05
N THR A 418 -68.77 -42.68 -11.85
CA THR A 418 -68.03 -41.44 -11.56
C THR A 418 -67.55 -41.22 -10.11
N GLY A 419 -66.58 -40.30 -9.94
CA GLY A 419 -66.56 -39.29 -8.85
C GLY A 419 -65.47 -39.46 -7.77
N GLY A 420 -64.45 -38.60 -7.70
CA GLY A 420 -64.37 -37.43 -6.78
C GLY A 420 -63.45 -37.74 -5.57
N ALA A 421 -62.94 -36.85 -4.71
CA ALA A 421 -62.63 -35.42 -4.70
C ALA A 421 -61.81 -35.12 -3.41
N ARG A 422 -60.95 -34.09 -3.45
CA ARG A 422 -60.60 -33.09 -2.40
C ARG A 422 -59.82 -33.42 -1.10
N GLY A 423 -58.96 -32.44 -0.76
CA GLY A 423 -58.71 -31.90 0.60
C GLY A 423 -57.33 -32.23 1.16
N GLY A 424 -56.56 -31.35 1.79
CA GLY A 424 -56.79 -30.00 2.32
C GLY A 424 -55.62 -29.62 3.24
N LEU A 425 -55.42 -28.31 3.41
CA LEU A 425 -54.36 -27.60 4.15
C LEU A 425 -54.34 -27.86 5.68
N GLY A 426 -53.20 -27.56 6.32
CA GLY A 426 -53.10 -27.33 7.78
C GLY A 426 -51.72 -26.85 8.24
N GLU A 427 -51.67 -25.64 8.81
CA GLU A 427 -50.54 -24.76 9.16
C GLU A 427 -49.83 -25.05 10.52
N PHE A 428 -48.84 -24.19 10.84
CA PHE A 428 -48.35 -23.66 12.16
C PHE A 428 -46.82 -23.86 12.36
N VAL A 429 -45.97 -23.00 12.98
CA VAL A 429 -45.81 -21.54 13.26
C VAL A 429 -44.55 -21.40 14.16
N ASP A 430 -43.74 -20.33 13.96
CA ASP A 430 -42.76 -19.61 14.83
C ASP A 430 -41.56 -20.25 15.59
N ALA A 431 -40.34 -19.66 15.47
CA ALA A 431 -39.72 -18.72 16.47
C ALA A 431 -38.17 -18.51 16.37
N VAL A 432 -37.76 -17.24 16.16
CA VAL A 432 -36.78 -16.38 16.92
C VAL A 432 -35.23 -16.58 16.92
N ARG A 433 -34.51 -15.54 16.39
CA ARG A 433 -33.24 -14.79 16.79
C ARG A 433 -31.95 -15.52 17.24
N ALA A 434 -30.72 -14.97 17.25
CA ALA A 434 -29.96 -13.81 16.72
C ALA A 434 -28.50 -13.98 17.26
N ALA A 435 -27.46 -13.45 16.60
CA ALA A 435 -26.10 -13.29 17.19
C ALA A 435 -25.30 -12.14 16.52
N GLY A 436 -24.47 -11.45 17.30
CA GLY A 436 -23.80 -10.18 16.98
C GLY A 436 -22.35 -10.25 16.44
N PRO A 437 -21.66 -9.09 16.31
CA PRO A 437 -20.50 -8.90 15.42
C PRO A 437 -19.11 -9.06 16.06
N ALA A 438 -18.08 -9.29 15.21
CA ALA A 438 -16.68 -9.57 15.57
C ALA A 438 -15.67 -8.56 14.95
N CYS A 439 -14.42 -8.56 15.43
CA CYS A 439 -13.34 -7.64 15.01
C CYS A 439 -12.99 -7.77 13.51
N PRO A 440 -12.92 -6.67 12.74
CA PRO A 440 -12.79 -6.71 11.28
C PRO A 440 -11.39 -7.01 10.73
N THR A 441 -10.34 -7.05 11.57
CA THR A 441 -8.96 -7.29 11.09
C THR A 441 -8.48 -8.71 11.34
N CYS A 442 -8.95 -9.36 12.41
CA CYS A 442 -8.54 -10.73 12.76
C CYS A 442 -9.69 -11.62 13.27
N GLY A 443 -10.93 -11.12 13.30
CA GLY A 443 -12.10 -11.90 13.70
C GLY A 443 -12.20 -12.22 15.20
N GLY A 444 -11.28 -11.74 16.04
CA GLY A 444 -11.31 -11.95 17.49
C GLY A 444 -12.26 -11.02 18.26
N PRO A 445 -12.61 -11.31 19.52
CA PRO A 445 -13.34 -10.36 20.36
C PRO A 445 -12.45 -9.16 20.73
N LEU A 446 -13.00 -7.95 20.65
CA LEU A 446 -12.33 -6.70 21.04
C LEU A 446 -12.31 -6.55 22.56
N ALA A 447 -11.22 -6.03 23.11
CA ALA A 447 -11.20 -5.56 24.50
C ALA A 447 -12.04 -4.27 24.64
N GLU A 448 -12.55 -3.99 25.84
CA GLU A 448 -13.41 -2.82 26.12
C GLU A 448 -12.70 -1.46 25.92
N ASP A 449 -11.38 -1.45 25.74
CA ASP A 449 -10.56 -0.27 25.48
C ASP A 449 -10.19 -0.05 23.99
N GLY A 450 -10.69 -0.91 23.09
CA GLY A 450 -10.53 -0.75 21.64
C GLY A 450 -9.13 -1.09 21.09
N SER A 451 -8.25 -1.70 21.90
CA SER A 451 -6.91 -2.12 21.45
C SER A 451 -6.88 -3.61 21.08
N CYS A 452 -6.25 -3.94 19.93
CA CYS A 452 -6.05 -5.33 19.52
C CYS A 452 -4.64 -5.77 19.91
N PRO A 453 -4.49 -6.74 20.83
CA PRO A 453 -3.20 -7.06 21.47
C PRO A 453 -2.19 -7.78 20.55
N THR A 454 -2.47 -7.90 19.25
CA THR A 454 -1.73 -8.79 18.34
C THR A 454 -0.74 -8.08 17.41
N CYS A 455 -0.80 -6.76 17.21
CA CYS A 455 -0.03 -6.08 16.14
C CYS A 455 0.98 -5.01 16.58
N GLY A 456 1.48 -5.06 17.82
CA GLY A 456 2.46 -4.11 18.35
C GLY A 456 3.72 -3.95 17.49
N ALA A 457 4.01 -2.71 17.07
CA ALA A 457 5.25 -2.30 16.43
C ALA A 457 5.86 -1.08 17.18
N PRO A 458 7.17 -1.09 17.50
CA PRO A 458 7.83 -0.04 18.26
C PRO A 458 8.31 1.15 17.41
N ALA A 459 8.46 2.31 18.07
CA ALA A 459 8.96 3.55 17.50
C ALA A 459 10.50 3.56 17.40
N GLU A 460 11.01 3.90 16.22
CA GLU A 460 12.44 4.05 15.94
C GLU A 460 13.03 5.32 16.54
N SER A 461 14.31 5.22 16.90
CA SER A 461 15.11 6.21 17.62
C SER A 461 15.32 7.53 16.86
N GLU A 462 15.19 8.61 17.61
CA GLU A 462 15.22 10.01 17.17
C GLU A 462 16.50 10.39 16.41
N ASN A 463 16.30 11.19 15.37
CA ASN A 463 17.38 11.91 14.71
C ASN A 463 18.07 12.86 15.72
N PRO A 464 19.36 13.17 15.54
CA PRO A 464 20.05 14.16 16.36
C PRO A 464 19.28 15.48 16.37
N GLU A 465 19.07 16.03 17.56
CA GLU A 465 18.17 17.15 17.80
C GLU A 465 18.64 18.46 17.13
N PRO A 466 17.69 19.38 16.84
CA PRO A 466 17.95 20.70 16.23
C PRO A 466 18.94 21.61 16.98
N GLU A 467 19.32 21.27 18.21
CA GLU A 467 20.07 22.13 19.14
C GLU A 467 21.42 22.60 18.60
N GLU A 468 22.08 21.79 17.76
CA GLU A 468 23.44 22.10 17.34
C GLU A 468 23.50 23.03 16.11
N VAL A 469 22.47 23.04 15.25
CA VAL A 469 22.37 24.06 14.18
C VAL A 469 22.12 25.43 14.82
N ASP A 470 21.42 25.42 15.95
CA ASP A 470 21.09 26.61 16.72
C ASP A 470 22.33 27.28 17.34
N MET A 471 23.37 26.52 17.73
CA MET A 471 24.61 27.12 18.25
C MET A 471 25.35 27.99 17.23
N ILE A 472 25.46 27.53 15.98
CA ILE A 472 26.10 28.31 14.90
C ILE A 472 25.21 29.50 14.53
N GLN A 473 23.88 29.29 14.51
CA GLN A 473 22.91 30.35 14.29
C GLN A 473 23.06 31.46 15.33
N ARG A 474 23.06 31.11 16.62
CA ARG A 474 23.26 32.05 17.73
C ARG A 474 24.57 32.79 17.60
N ALA A 475 25.67 32.12 17.26
CA ALA A 475 26.96 32.79 17.06
C ALA A 475 26.92 33.81 15.91
N VAL A 476 26.23 33.51 14.81
CA VAL A 476 26.04 34.44 13.68
C VAL A 476 25.13 35.61 14.08
N ASP A 477 24.04 35.34 14.79
CA ASP A 477 23.08 36.37 15.22
C ASP A 477 23.66 37.29 16.30
N GLU A 478 24.39 36.73 17.27
CA GLU A 478 25.16 37.50 18.26
C GLU A 478 26.22 38.36 17.57
N ALA A 479 26.92 37.83 16.58
CA ALA A 479 27.88 38.61 15.83
C ALA A 479 27.19 39.76 15.08
N ARG A 480 26.03 39.52 14.45
CA ARG A 480 25.22 40.58 13.82
C ARG A 480 24.79 41.64 14.82
N ALA A 481 24.35 41.24 16.02
CA ALA A 481 23.94 42.17 17.07
C ALA A 481 25.11 43.06 17.53
N VAL A 482 26.30 42.48 17.75
CA VAL A 482 27.52 43.23 18.10
C VAL A 482 27.92 44.19 16.98
N ILE A 483 27.80 43.74 15.73
CA ILE A 483 28.05 44.56 14.55
C ILE A 483 27.13 45.79 14.51
N GLU A 484 25.84 45.60 14.78
CA GLU A 484 24.86 46.68 14.82
C GLU A 484 25.07 47.63 16.02
N GLU A 485 25.53 47.11 17.15
CA GLU A 485 25.88 47.90 18.33
C GLU A 485 27.07 48.81 18.06
N ILE A 486 28.16 48.28 17.48
CA ILE A 486 29.33 49.07 17.09
C ILE A 486 28.93 50.19 16.11
N ALA A 487 28.08 49.89 15.12
CA ALA A 487 27.61 50.90 14.17
C ALA A 487 26.74 51.99 14.83
N ARG A 488 25.96 51.64 15.85
CA ARG A 488 25.17 52.60 16.64
C ARG A 488 26.06 53.51 17.47
N ASP A 489 27.08 52.96 18.12
CA ASP A 489 28.04 53.73 18.92
C ASP A 489 28.83 54.70 18.03
N GLU A 490 29.27 54.28 16.85
CA GLU A 490 29.93 55.16 15.87
C GLU A 490 29.01 56.31 15.42
N ALA A 491 27.75 56.02 15.15
CA ALA A 491 26.79 57.04 14.77
C ALA A 491 26.54 58.04 15.90
N ALA A 492 26.52 57.56 17.15
CA ALA A 492 26.39 58.40 18.34
C ALA A 492 27.62 59.28 18.56
N SER A 493 28.84 58.72 18.50
CA SER A 493 30.09 59.49 18.62
C SER A 493 30.21 60.52 17.50
N ALA A 494 29.85 60.16 16.26
CA ALA A 494 29.84 61.11 15.14
C ALA A 494 28.81 62.25 15.34
N ALA A 495 27.66 61.96 15.95
CA ALA A 495 26.66 62.98 16.30
C ALA A 495 27.15 63.90 17.42
N GLU A 496 27.78 63.37 18.46
CA GLU A 496 28.37 64.14 19.56
C GLU A 496 29.53 65.02 19.07
N GLU A 497 30.41 64.50 18.21
CA GLU A 497 31.46 65.30 17.56
C GLU A 497 30.88 66.41 16.69
N ALA A 498 29.81 66.12 15.95
CA ALA A 498 29.13 67.12 15.14
C ALA A 498 28.50 68.22 16.02
N GLU A 499 27.90 67.86 17.16
CA GLU A 499 27.34 68.81 18.13
C GLU A 499 28.44 69.64 18.82
N ALA A 500 29.54 69.01 19.24
CA ALA A 500 30.70 69.69 19.83
C ALA A 500 31.35 70.67 18.84
N ARG A 501 31.39 70.35 17.53
CA ARG A 501 31.85 71.29 16.49
C ARG A 501 30.91 72.49 16.31
N VAL A 502 29.62 72.34 16.61
CA VAL A 502 28.61 73.42 16.53
C VAL A 502 28.70 74.38 17.72
N GLN A 503 29.38 74.01 18.81
CA GLN A 503 29.62 74.89 19.99
C GLN A 503 30.68 75.99 19.76
N GLY A 504 31.27 76.09 18.56
CA GLY A 504 32.09 77.22 18.13
C GLY A 504 31.31 78.17 17.22
N CYS A 505 31.43 79.48 17.44
CA CYS A 505 30.78 80.43 16.52
C CYS A 505 31.36 80.34 15.10
N ALA A 506 30.48 80.18 14.12
CA ALA A 506 30.81 79.99 12.71
C ALA A 506 31.68 81.10 12.08
N MET A 507 31.71 82.29 12.68
CA MET A 507 32.52 83.43 12.20
C MET A 507 33.88 83.53 12.90
N CYS A 508 33.96 83.25 14.20
CA CYS A 508 35.11 83.58 15.05
C CYS A 508 35.88 82.33 15.54
N GLY A 509 35.28 81.13 15.46
CA GLY A 509 35.79 79.90 16.08
C GLY A 509 35.90 79.96 17.61
N GLY A 510 35.33 81.00 18.23
CA GLY A 510 35.34 81.20 19.68
C GLY A 510 34.23 80.39 20.37
N PRO A 511 34.44 79.98 21.64
CA PRO A 511 33.45 79.24 22.41
C PRO A 511 32.19 80.10 22.59
N LEU A 512 31.03 79.46 22.44
CA LEU A 512 29.73 80.04 22.81
C LEU A 512 29.61 79.97 24.33
N ASP A 513 29.35 81.10 24.99
CA ASP A 513 29.17 81.13 26.44
C ASP A 513 27.73 80.71 26.78
N GLY A 514 27.58 79.89 27.81
CA GLY A 514 26.31 79.22 28.12
C GLY A 514 25.17 80.23 28.32
N GLU A 515 24.04 79.95 27.66
CA GLU A 515 22.76 80.68 27.64
C GLU A 515 22.66 81.98 26.81
N ASP A 516 23.76 82.59 26.38
CA ASP A 516 23.70 83.83 25.57
C ASP A 516 23.96 83.61 24.08
N VAL A 517 23.08 84.18 23.23
CA VAL A 517 23.06 84.07 21.76
C VAL A 517 24.25 84.77 21.06
N LEU A 518 25.34 85.07 21.77
CA LEU A 518 26.45 85.91 21.31
C LEU A 518 27.79 85.18 21.41
N CYS A 519 28.60 85.16 20.33
CA CYS A 519 30.01 84.71 20.42
C CYS A 519 30.74 85.61 21.43
N ALA A 520 31.31 85.03 22.50
CA ALA A 520 32.07 85.78 23.51
C ALA A 520 33.26 86.57 22.93
N ARG A 521 33.73 86.20 21.72
CA ARG A 521 34.88 86.80 21.04
C ARG A 521 34.52 87.88 20.01
N CYS A 522 33.41 87.75 19.30
CA CYS A 522 33.03 88.71 18.23
C CYS A 522 31.64 89.33 18.39
N GLN A 523 30.90 88.95 19.45
CA GLN A 523 29.55 89.42 19.78
C GLN A 523 28.52 89.26 18.65
N SER A 524 28.76 88.39 17.66
CA SER A 524 27.78 88.12 16.60
C SER A 524 26.64 87.26 17.12
N ILE A 525 25.39 87.63 16.79
CA ILE A 525 24.18 86.85 17.10
C ILE A 525 24.20 85.54 16.31
N VAL A 526 24.23 84.41 17.01
CA VAL A 526 24.15 83.08 16.39
C VAL A 526 22.68 82.74 16.13
N LYS A 527 22.24 82.76 14.87
CA LYS A 527 20.89 82.30 14.51
C LYS A 527 20.77 80.81 14.84
N GLY A 528 20.07 80.49 15.93
CA GLY A 528 19.71 79.11 16.29
C GLY A 528 18.94 78.42 15.16
N ARG A 529 19.27 77.15 14.92
CA ARG A 529 18.52 76.24 14.05
C ARG A 529 17.07 76.14 14.56
N ALA A 530 16.12 76.24 13.64
CA ALA A 530 14.76 75.77 13.88
C ALA A 530 14.80 74.27 14.17
N ALA A 531 14.00 73.85 15.16
CA ALA A 531 13.84 72.47 15.61
C ALA A 531 13.38 71.51 14.49
#